data_AF-A0A955RCG6-F1
#
_entry.id   AF-A0A955RCG6-F1
#
_cell.length_a   1.000
_cell.length_b   1.000
_cell.length_c   1.000
_cell.angle_alpha   90.00
_cell.angle_beta   90.00
_cell.angle_gamma   90.00
#
_symmetry.space_group_name_H-M   'P 1'
#
loop_
_entity.id
_entity.type
_entity.pdbx_description
1 polymer ?
#
loop_
_entity_poly.entity_id
_entity_poly.type
_entity_poly.pdbx_seq_one_letter_code
_entity_poly.pdbx_strand_id
1 'polypeptide(L)'
;MVMWLIAACRQEQPVLPAGCVDPDGPGATASCLTPTKEPAYYVDEALKYFDTLDVEADRSRVPDYHPQVARWEWPPWLLLTAYGADDMTATADALRLLDPSTVPERDCRAFDVQPFARCTIVFAYEGGLCPIYEEFVFDDAGRTTFIEAWSDQPGLLPHTDPTDPWAEHQDIGRLSTRIPGLGTPDASIDLYGAAMSDAAAADPDVADFVARALDWRSAWIDELAAADPDFFEQGCGW
;
A
#
# COMPACT_ATOMS: atom_id res chain seq x y z
N MET A 1 60.05 -13.49 -19.96
CA MET A 1 59.19 -12.52 -19.26
C MET A 1 57.82 -12.60 -19.89
N VAL A 2 56.91 -13.39 -19.32
CA VAL A 2 55.56 -13.62 -19.87
C VAL A 2 54.62 -12.64 -19.20
N MET A 3 54.11 -11.70 -19.98
CA MET A 3 53.20 -10.64 -19.55
C MET A 3 51.77 -11.18 -19.64
N TRP A 4 51.16 -11.49 -18.50
CA TRP A 4 49.76 -11.87 -18.42
C TRP A 4 48.90 -10.59 -18.51
N LEU A 5 48.15 -10.46 -19.60
CA LEU A 5 47.06 -9.51 -19.71
C LEU A 5 45.89 -10.02 -18.87
N ILE A 6 45.66 -9.40 -17.71
CA ILE A 6 44.44 -9.58 -16.93
C ILE A 6 43.34 -8.82 -17.68
N ALA A 7 42.50 -9.55 -18.41
CA ALA A 7 41.25 -9.02 -18.92
C ALA A 7 40.32 -8.78 -17.72
N ALA A 8 40.14 -7.51 -17.35
CA ALA A 8 39.14 -7.13 -16.36
C ALA A 8 37.74 -7.34 -16.95
N CYS A 9 37.02 -8.35 -16.47
CA CYS A 9 35.58 -8.47 -16.69
C CYS A 9 34.90 -7.25 -16.05
N ARG A 10 34.40 -6.34 -16.89
CA ARG A 10 33.52 -5.25 -16.46
C ARG A 10 32.20 -5.90 -16.05
N GLN A 11 31.93 -6.02 -14.75
CA GLN A 11 30.61 -6.40 -14.29
C GLN A 11 29.64 -5.28 -14.70
N GLU A 12 28.64 -5.61 -15.51
CA GLU A 12 27.50 -4.72 -15.76
C GLU A 12 26.84 -4.44 -14.41
N GLN A 13 26.78 -3.17 -14.02
CA GLN A 13 26.00 -2.77 -12.87
C GLN A 13 24.53 -3.06 -13.20
N PRO A 14 23.79 -3.74 -12.31
CA PRO A 14 22.37 -3.95 -12.52
C PRO A 14 21.69 -2.59 -12.68
N VAL A 15 20.85 -2.47 -13.71
CA VAL A 15 20.00 -1.30 -13.89
C VAL A 15 18.97 -1.34 -12.77
N LEU A 16 19.01 -0.35 -11.89
CA LEU A 16 18.02 -0.22 -10.82
C LEU A 16 16.63 -0.02 -11.42
N PRO A 17 15.56 -0.59 -10.81
CA PRO A 17 14.21 -0.26 -11.19
C PRO A 17 13.98 1.25 -11.13
N ALA A 18 13.19 1.78 -12.06
CA ALA A 18 12.86 3.20 -12.06
C ALA A 18 12.13 3.58 -10.76
N GLY A 19 12.55 4.66 -10.10
CA GLY A 19 11.98 5.11 -8.82
C GLY A 19 12.59 4.45 -7.58
N CYS A 20 13.49 3.47 -7.72
CA CYS A 20 14.21 2.92 -6.58
C CYS A 20 15.20 3.94 -5.98
N VAL A 21 15.07 4.17 -4.67
CA VAL A 21 15.97 5.02 -3.87
C VAL A 21 16.76 4.12 -2.93
N ASP A 22 18.08 4.33 -2.77
CA ASP A 22 18.94 3.58 -1.83
C ASP A 22 18.77 2.03 -1.86
N PRO A 23 18.97 1.37 -3.01
CA PRO A 23 18.63 -0.05 -3.24
C PRO A 23 19.28 -1.05 -2.27
N ASP A 24 20.45 -0.70 -1.72
CA ASP A 24 21.25 -1.58 -0.86
C ASP A 24 21.19 -1.17 0.61
N GLY A 25 20.38 -0.16 0.94
CA GLY A 25 20.38 0.48 2.25
C GLY A 25 19.00 0.51 2.92
N PRO A 26 18.94 1.00 4.17
CA PRO A 26 17.68 1.14 4.91
C PRO A 26 16.75 2.19 4.30
N GLY A 27 17.23 3.00 3.34
CA GLY A 27 16.45 3.94 2.57
C GLY A 27 15.66 3.32 1.41
N ALA A 28 15.85 2.01 1.13
CA ALA A 28 15.16 1.32 0.05
C ALA A 28 13.65 1.52 0.10
N THR A 29 13.07 2.07 -0.97
CA THR A 29 11.61 2.26 -1.11
C THR A 29 10.99 1.15 -1.95
N ALA A 30 9.66 0.97 -1.89
CA ALA A 30 8.97 -0.17 -2.51
C ALA A 30 9.43 -0.45 -3.95
N SER A 31 9.64 0.58 -4.77
CA SER A 31 10.10 0.48 -6.16
C SER A 31 11.43 -0.27 -6.35
N CYS A 32 12.22 -0.51 -5.30
CA CYS A 32 13.45 -1.30 -5.37
C CYS A 32 13.22 -2.81 -5.50
N LEU A 33 12.03 -3.30 -5.15
CA LEU A 33 11.70 -4.73 -5.25
C LEU A 33 11.16 -5.10 -6.63
N THR A 34 11.38 -6.35 -7.00
CA THR A 34 10.79 -6.99 -8.19
C THR A 34 9.98 -8.21 -7.76
N PRO A 35 8.90 -8.59 -8.49
CA PRO A 35 8.07 -9.72 -8.11
C PRO A 35 8.87 -11.02 -7.97
N THR A 36 8.71 -11.70 -6.82
CA THR A 36 9.31 -13.02 -6.53
C THR A 36 8.30 -14.16 -6.61
N LYS A 37 7.00 -13.84 -6.68
CA LYS A 37 5.89 -14.77 -6.83
C LYS A 37 5.27 -14.66 -8.21
N GLU A 38 4.47 -15.66 -8.57
CA GLU A 38 3.66 -15.60 -9.79
C GLU A 38 2.59 -14.50 -9.68
N PRO A 39 2.22 -13.82 -10.78
CA PRO A 39 1.21 -12.77 -10.78
C PRO A 39 -0.11 -13.15 -10.08
N ALA A 40 -0.56 -14.40 -10.25
CA ALA A 40 -1.78 -14.90 -9.62
C ALA A 40 -1.73 -14.92 -8.08
N TYR A 41 -0.53 -15.02 -7.49
CA TYR A 41 -0.37 -14.97 -6.04
C TYR A 41 -0.71 -13.56 -5.50
N TYR A 42 -0.16 -12.51 -6.11
CA TYR A 42 -0.42 -11.13 -5.66
C TYR A 42 -1.89 -10.74 -5.79
N VAL A 43 -2.54 -11.20 -6.88
CA VAL A 43 -4.00 -11.04 -7.05
C VAL A 43 -4.79 -11.78 -5.96
N ASP A 44 -4.42 -13.03 -5.62
CA ASP A 44 -5.11 -13.78 -4.56
C ASP A 44 -4.92 -13.15 -3.18
N GLU A 45 -3.73 -12.62 -2.86
CA GLU A 45 -3.51 -11.87 -1.61
C GLU A 45 -4.36 -10.60 -1.53
N ALA A 46 -4.44 -9.81 -2.61
CA ALA A 46 -5.31 -8.64 -2.65
C ALA A 46 -6.80 -9.02 -2.53
N LEU A 47 -7.24 -10.11 -3.17
CA LEU A 47 -8.62 -10.60 -3.05
C LEU A 47 -8.94 -11.10 -1.64
N LYS A 48 -7.99 -11.74 -0.95
CA LYS A 48 -8.13 -12.13 0.46
C LYS A 48 -8.34 -10.93 1.36
N TYR A 49 -7.70 -9.79 1.09
CA TYR A 49 -7.93 -8.57 1.86
C TYR A 49 -9.41 -8.18 1.82
N PHE A 50 -10.02 -8.17 0.63
CA PHE A 50 -11.46 -7.88 0.50
C PHE A 50 -12.35 -8.96 1.11
N ASP A 51 -11.93 -10.23 1.14
CA ASP A 51 -12.64 -11.30 1.87
C ASP A 51 -12.72 -10.99 3.38
N THR A 52 -11.71 -10.32 3.95
CA THR A 52 -11.74 -9.93 5.37
C THR A 52 -12.81 -8.87 5.65
N LEU A 53 -13.17 -8.04 4.67
CA LEU A 53 -14.16 -6.96 4.83
C LEU A 53 -15.57 -7.37 4.39
N ASP A 54 -15.69 -8.32 3.45
CA ASP A 54 -16.97 -8.78 2.91
C ASP A 54 -17.71 -9.73 3.87
N VAL A 55 -18.86 -9.29 4.41
CA VAL A 55 -19.65 -10.04 5.41
C VAL A 55 -20.09 -11.44 4.97
N GLU A 56 -20.11 -11.74 3.67
CA GLU A 56 -20.49 -13.04 3.11
C GLU A 56 -19.30 -13.96 2.79
N ALA A 57 -18.07 -13.44 2.80
CA ALA A 57 -16.88 -14.20 2.45
C ALA A 57 -16.37 -15.14 3.57
N ASP A 58 -15.51 -16.11 3.17
CA ASP A 58 -14.89 -17.07 4.07
C ASP A 58 -13.85 -16.38 4.99
N ARG A 59 -14.13 -16.38 6.29
CA ARG A 59 -13.28 -15.75 7.32
C ARG A 59 -11.88 -16.35 7.46
N SER A 60 -11.63 -17.53 6.92
CA SER A 60 -10.30 -18.15 6.95
C SER A 60 -9.38 -17.64 5.84
N ARG A 61 -9.93 -16.92 4.86
CA ARG A 61 -9.18 -16.30 3.77
C ARG A 61 -8.67 -14.94 4.20
N VAL A 62 -7.49 -14.94 4.81
CA VAL A 62 -6.79 -13.73 5.28
C VAL A 62 -5.45 -13.63 4.53
N PRO A 63 -5.03 -12.43 4.09
CA PRO A 63 -3.71 -12.23 3.51
C PRO A 63 -2.59 -12.61 4.49
N ASP A 64 -1.43 -12.98 3.95
CA ASP A 64 -0.20 -13.09 4.72
C ASP A 64 0.36 -11.68 4.97
N TYR A 65 -0.03 -11.07 6.10
CA TYR A 65 0.41 -9.73 6.45
C TYR A 65 1.84 -9.69 7.00
N HIS A 66 2.59 -8.66 6.60
CA HIS A 66 3.81 -8.28 7.30
C HIS A 66 3.47 -7.82 8.74
N PRO A 67 4.28 -8.13 9.76
CA PRO A 67 4.03 -7.68 11.13
C PRO A 67 3.84 -6.16 11.30
N GLN A 68 4.40 -5.36 10.38
CA GLN A 68 4.29 -3.90 10.33
C GLN A 68 3.45 -3.39 9.14
N VAL A 69 2.51 -4.20 8.62
CA VAL A 69 1.65 -3.77 7.51
C VAL A 69 0.92 -2.47 7.84
N ALA A 70 0.86 -1.54 6.90
CA ALA A 70 0.10 -0.29 7.06
C ALA A 70 -1.07 -0.24 6.07
N ARG A 71 -2.21 0.32 6.51
CA ARG A 71 -3.31 0.73 5.62
C ARG A 71 -3.45 2.25 5.65
N TRP A 72 -3.24 2.87 4.49
CA TRP A 72 -3.30 4.30 4.29
C TRP A 72 -4.43 4.65 3.31
N GLU A 73 -5.45 5.34 3.78
CA GLU A 73 -6.65 5.69 3.01
C GLU A 73 -6.65 7.20 2.78
N TRP A 74 -6.39 7.62 1.54
CA TRP A 74 -6.29 9.04 1.19
C TRP A 74 -7.62 9.78 1.36
N PRO A 75 -7.61 11.11 1.60
CA PRO A 75 -8.85 11.86 1.82
C PRO A 75 -9.89 11.62 0.71
N PRO A 76 -11.19 11.55 1.07
CA PRO A 76 -11.78 11.98 2.33
C PRO A 76 -11.69 10.96 3.48
N TRP A 77 -11.02 9.83 3.26
CA TRP A 77 -10.82 8.80 4.28
C TRP A 77 -9.83 9.24 5.37
N LEU A 78 -9.63 8.35 6.33
CA LEU A 78 -9.02 8.67 7.63
C LEU A 78 -7.50 8.42 7.68
N LEU A 79 -6.82 8.42 6.54
CA LEU A 79 -5.37 8.23 6.42
C LEU A 79 -4.93 6.89 7.03
N LEU A 80 -4.14 6.88 8.12
CA LEU A 80 -3.68 5.63 8.73
C LEU A 80 -4.78 4.96 9.56
N THR A 81 -5.42 3.93 9.02
CA THR A 81 -6.54 3.24 9.67
C THR A 81 -6.23 1.85 10.20
N ALA A 82 -5.02 1.35 9.94
CA ALA A 82 -4.43 0.21 10.63
C ALA A 82 -2.90 0.23 10.50
N TYR A 83 -2.20 -0.18 11.56
CA TYR A 83 -0.75 -0.39 11.53
C TYR A 83 -0.37 -1.63 12.36
N GLY A 84 0.11 -2.66 11.68
CA GLY A 84 0.44 -3.98 12.22
C GLY A 84 -0.56 -5.07 11.83
N ALA A 85 -0.09 -6.31 11.72
CA ALA A 85 -0.91 -7.44 11.24
C ALA A 85 -2.10 -7.76 12.15
N ASP A 86 -1.89 -7.72 13.46
CA ASP A 86 -2.95 -7.96 14.46
C ASP A 86 -4.02 -6.85 14.38
N ASP A 87 -3.58 -5.60 14.23
CA ASP A 87 -4.46 -4.45 14.13
C ASP A 87 -5.23 -4.42 12.81
N MET A 88 -4.62 -4.83 11.70
CA MET A 88 -5.31 -5.03 10.41
C MET A 88 -6.46 -6.03 10.53
N THR A 89 -6.19 -7.17 11.16
CA THR A 89 -7.19 -8.23 11.37
C THR A 89 -8.30 -7.76 12.32
N ALA A 90 -7.94 -7.11 13.43
CA ALA A 90 -8.90 -6.60 14.41
C ALA A 90 -9.79 -5.49 13.82
N THR A 91 -9.22 -4.58 13.03
CA THR A 91 -9.98 -3.52 12.34
C THR A 91 -10.94 -4.12 11.33
N ALA A 92 -10.52 -5.12 10.53
CA ALA A 92 -11.41 -5.79 9.58
C ALA A 92 -12.59 -6.49 10.30
N ASP A 93 -12.31 -7.22 11.38
CA ASP A 93 -13.36 -7.85 12.20
C ASP A 93 -14.33 -6.82 12.81
N ALA A 94 -13.83 -5.66 13.23
CA ALA A 94 -14.66 -4.57 13.75
C ALA A 94 -15.54 -3.94 12.67
N LEU A 95 -15.00 -3.66 11.48
CA LEU A 95 -15.73 -3.06 10.36
C LEU A 95 -16.90 -3.94 9.92
N ARG A 96 -16.74 -5.27 9.86
CA ARG A 96 -17.85 -6.19 9.56
C ARG A 96 -19.01 -6.10 10.54
N LEU A 97 -18.77 -5.67 11.77
CA LEU A 97 -19.78 -5.55 12.82
C LEU A 97 -20.39 -4.16 12.88
N LEU A 98 -19.58 -3.13 12.68
CA LEU A 98 -19.97 -1.73 12.85
C LEU A 98 -20.54 -1.14 11.56
N ASP A 99 -19.90 -1.43 10.42
CA ASP A 99 -20.22 -0.90 9.10
C ASP A 99 -20.23 -2.05 8.06
N PRO A 100 -21.16 -3.00 8.18
CA PRO A 100 -21.17 -4.21 7.36
C PRO A 100 -21.29 -3.91 5.87
N SER A 101 -20.48 -4.58 5.05
CA SER A 101 -20.51 -4.49 3.59
C SER A 101 -20.31 -5.83 2.91
N THR A 102 -20.77 -5.96 1.67
CA THR A 102 -20.30 -6.97 0.72
C THR A 102 -19.43 -6.33 -0.35
N VAL A 103 -18.66 -7.12 -1.10
CA VAL A 103 -17.80 -6.61 -2.18
C VAL A 103 -18.16 -7.31 -3.50
N PRO A 104 -19.31 -6.94 -4.11
CA PRO A 104 -19.85 -7.63 -5.28
C PRO A 104 -19.02 -7.50 -6.56
N GLU A 105 -18.24 -6.43 -6.69
CA GLU A 105 -17.38 -6.19 -7.86
C GLU A 105 -15.93 -6.11 -7.43
N ARG A 106 -15.07 -6.93 -8.05
CA ARG A 106 -13.64 -7.00 -7.78
C ARG A 106 -12.87 -7.22 -9.10
N ASP A 107 -12.14 -6.22 -9.58
CA ASP A 107 -11.14 -6.36 -10.65
C ASP A 107 -9.76 -6.08 -10.03
N CYS A 108 -8.99 -7.14 -9.81
CA CYS A 108 -7.63 -7.06 -9.28
C CYS A 108 -6.63 -7.57 -10.33
N ARG A 109 -5.52 -6.84 -10.50
CA ARG A 109 -4.47 -7.17 -11.47
C ARG A 109 -3.11 -7.14 -10.82
N ALA A 110 -2.20 -7.95 -11.36
CA ALA A 110 -0.81 -7.96 -10.96
C ALA A 110 0.07 -7.17 -11.93
N PHE A 111 1.15 -6.60 -11.40
CA PHE A 111 2.07 -5.70 -12.10
C PHE A 111 3.53 -6.09 -11.87
N ASP A 112 4.38 -5.77 -12.84
CA ASP A 112 5.82 -6.07 -12.79
C ASP A 112 6.61 -5.08 -11.91
N VAL A 113 5.97 -3.99 -11.47
CA VAL A 113 6.53 -2.95 -10.61
C VAL A 113 5.58 -2.70 -9.43
N GLN A 114 6.14 -2.38 -8.27
CA GLN A 114 5.31 -2.06 -7.10
C GLN A 114 4.39 -0.85 -7.40
N PRO A 115 3.17 -0.85 -6.86
CA PRO A 115 2.53 -1.94 -6.11
C PRO A 115 2.19 -3.14 -7.01
N PHE A 116 2.53 -4.37 -6.58
CA PHE A 116 2.42 -5.57 -7.41
C PHE A 116 0.98 -6.08 -7.58
N ALA A 117 0.04 -5.61 -6.77
CA ALA A 117 -1.38 -5.78 -7.06
C ALA A 117 -2.11 -4.45 -6.91
N ARG A 118 -3.06 -4.22 -7.81
CA ARG A 118 -3.95 -3.04 -7.79
C ARG A 118 -5.34 -3.51 -8.12
N CYS A 119 -6.33 -2.92 -7.48
CA CYS A 119 -7.72 -3.34 -7.58
C CYS A 119 -8.64 -2.14 -7.74
N THR A 120 -9.62 -2.29 -8.64
CA THR A 120 -10.84 -1.49 -8.62
C THR A 120 -11.96 -2.38 -8.08
N ILE A 121 -12.60 -1.94 -7.01
CA ILE A 121 -13.62 -2.71 -6.30
C ILE A 121 -14.83 -1.84 -6.01
N VAL A 122 -15.96 -2.47 -5.72
CA VAL A 122 -17.15 -1.78 -5.21
C VAL A 122 -17.60 -2.44 -3.93
N PHE A 123 -17.52 -1.71 -2.82
CA PHE A 123 -18.21 -2.08 -1.59
C PHE A 123 -19.71 -1.77 -1.71
N ALA A 124 -20.56 -2.64 -1.21
CA ALA A 124 -21.97 -2.39 -1.02
C ALA A 124 -22.27 -2.24 0.48
N TYR A 125 -22.42 -1.00 0.92
CA TYR A 125 -22.85 -0.64 2.27
C TYR A 125 -24.38 -0.41 2.30
N GLU A 126 -24.96 -0.26 3.49
CA GLU A 126 -26.37 0.12 3.64
C GLU A 126 -26.69 1.45 2.93
N GLY A 127 -25.76 2.42 2.96
CA GLY A 127 -25.90 3.74 2.34
C GLY A 127 -25.82 3.72 0.81
N GLY A 128 -25.20 2.71 0.20
CA GLY A 128 -25.03 2.64 -1.25
C GLY A 128 -23.78 1.89 -1.70
N LEU A 129 -23.51 1.98 -3.00
CA LEU A 129 -22.28 1.47 -3.59
C LEU A 129 -21.15 2.47 -3.35
N CYS A 130 -19.98 1.95 -3.02
CA CYS A 130 -18.78 2.72 -2.73
C CYS A 130 -17.63 2.17 -3.58
N PRO A 131 -17.36 2.78 -4.75
CA PRO A 131 -16.26 2.36 -5.61
C PRO A 131 -14.93 2.86 -5.02
N ILE A 132 -13.95 1.96 -4.92
CA ILE A 132 -12.63 2.22 -4.33
C ILE A 132 -11.54 1.69 -5.26
N TYR A 133 -10.45 2.43 -5.35
CA TYR A 133 -9.21 2.00 -5.95
C TYR A 133 -8.19 1.70 -4.85
N GLU A 134 -7.64 0.48 -4.81
CA GLU A 134 -6.64 0.09 -3.82
C GLU A 134 -5.39 -0.52 -4.45
N GLU A 135 -4.24 -0.26 -3.83
CA GLU A 135 -2.95 -0.77 -4.22
C GLU A 135 -2.27 -1.53 -3.08
N PHE A 136 -1.59 -2.62 -3.41
CA PHE A 136 -0.99 -3.55 -2.46
C PHE A 136 0.50 -3.73 -2.74
N VAL A 137 1.31 -3.43 -1.73
CA VAL A 137 2.76 -3.58 -1.73
C VAL A 137 3.14 -4.83 -0.98
N PHE A 138 4.19 -5.49 -1.46
CA PHE A 138 4.65 -6.77 -0.92
C PHE A 138 6.15 -6.78 -0.66
N ASP A 139 6.61 -7.64 0.26
CA ASP A 139 8.03 -7.95 0.40
C ASP A 139 8.47 -9.12 -0.51
N ASP A 140 9.75 -9.52 -0.42
CA ASP A 140 10.29 -10.64 -1.20
C ASP A 140 9.66 -11.99 -0.81
N ALA A 141 9.13 -12.12 0.41
CA ALA A 141 8.44 -13.32 0.84
C ALA A 141 7.01 -13.41 0.27
N GLY A 142 6.49 -12.31 -0.27
CA GLY A 142 5.12 -12.17 -0.77
C GLY A 142 4.11 -11.78 0.30
N ARG A 143 4.55 -11.22 1.42
CA ARG A 143 3.64 -10.71 2.47
C ARG A 143 3.16 -9.31 2.11
N THR A 144 1.90 -8.98 2.39
CA THR A 144 1.37 -7.62 2.20
C THR A 144 1.96 -6.68 3.25
N THR A 145 2.60 -5.60 2.82
CA THR A 145 3.38 -4.67 3.67
C THR A 145 2.79 -3.27 3.73
N PHE A 146 2.10 -2.85 2.68
CA PHE A 146 1.47 -1.54 2.61
C PHE A 146 0.24 -1.61 1.70
N ILE A 147 -0.86 -1.01 2.13
CA ILE A 147 -2.11 -0.91 1.40
C ILE A 147 -2.44 0.57 1.27
N GLU A 148 -2.58 1.08 0.06
CA GLU A 148 -3.07 2.43 -0.19
C GLU A 148 -4.46 2.39 -0.83
N ALA A 149 -5.40 3.19 -0.33
CA ALA A 149 -6.75 3.26 -0.84
C ALA A 149 -7.15 4.69 -1.22
N TRP A 150 -7.90 4.81 -2.30
CA TRP A 150 -8.51 6.05 -2.80
C TRP A 150 -9.97 5.81 -3.15
N SER A 151 -10.80 6.83 -3.00
CA SER A 151 -12.12 6.81 -3.64
C SER A 151 -11.99 6.72 -5.15
N ASP A 152 -12.68 5.78 -5.78
CA ASP A 152 -12.79 5.72 -7.24
C ASP A 152 -13.90 6.67 -7.71
N GLN A 153 -13.64 7.95 -7.49
CA GLN A 153 -14.53 9.07 -7.79
C GLN A 153 -13.77 10.15 -8.59
N PRO A 154 -14.47 10.94 -9.42
CA PRO A 154 -13.85 12.02 -10.17
C PRO A 154 -13.11 13.01 -9.27
N GLY A 155 -11.79 13.12 -9.48
CA GLY A 155 -10.92 14.04 -8.74
C GLY A 155 -10.36 13.50 -7.42
N LEU A 156 -10.70 12.27 -7.02
CA LEU A 156 -10.18 11.61 -5.81
C LEU A 156 -9.21 10.46 -6.10
N LEU A 157 -9.18 9.97 -7.35
CA LEU A 157 -8.16 9.03 -7.81
C LEU A 157 -6.76 9.66 -7.80
N PRO A 158 -5.70 8.86 -7.63
CA PRO A 158 -4.33 9.37 -7.61
C PRO A 158 -3.81 9.74 -9.01
N HIS A 159 -4.58 9.42 -10.07
CA HIS A 159 -4.28 9.76 -11.44
C HIS A 159 -5.46 10.46 -12.10
N THR A 160 -5.16 11.27 -13.12
CA THR A 160 -6.18 11.97 -13.93
C THR A 160 -6.12 11.57 -15.40
N ASP A 161 -5.16 10.71 -15.79
CA ASP A 161 -5.01 10.24 -17.16
C ASP A 161 -6.02 9.11 -17.44
N PRO A 162 -7.00 9.31 -18.33
CA PRO A 162 -7.97 8.28 -18.67
C PRO A 162 -7.37 7.13 -19.51
N THR A 163 -6.15 7.29 -20.02
CA THR A 163 -5.43 6.24 -20.76
C THR A 163 -4.58 5.35 -19.86
N ASP A 164 -4.41 5.74 -18.59
CA ASP A 164 -3.76 4.95 -17.54
C ASP A 164 -4.74 4.68 -16.38
N PRO A 165 -5.76 3.82 -16.59
CA PRO A 165 -6.76 3.51 -15.56
C PRO A 165 -6.20 2.71 -14.38
N TRP A 166 -4.96 2.23 -14.48
CA TRP A 166 -4.30 1.44 -13.44
C TRP A 166 -3.17 2.20 -12.75
N ALA A 167 -3.00 3.48 -13.05
CA ALA A 167 -2.00 4.32 -12.43
C ALA A 167 -0.56 3.76 -12.63
N GLU A 168 -0.19 3.23 -13.78
CA GLU A 168 1.17 2.71 -14.05
C GLU A 168 2.26 3.80 -14.05
N HIS A 169 1.90 5.07 -14.21
CA HIS A 169 2.86 6.18 -14.10
C HIS A 169 3.47 6.33 -12.70
N GLN A 170 4.70 6.86 -12.63
CA GLN A 170 5.46 6.98 -11.37
C GLN A 170 5.20 8.27 -10.59
N ASP A 171 4.66 9.30 -11.25
CA ASP A 171 4.41 10.65 -10.71
C ASP A 171 3.05 10.78 -10.01
N ILE A 172 2.43 9.65 -9.66
CA ILE A 172 1.08 9.52 -9.09
C ILE A 172 1.03 9.84 -7.58
N GLY A 173 2.19 10.10 -6.97
CA GLY A 173 2.25 10.60 -5.58
C GLY A 173 2.05 9.53 -4.49
N ARG A 174 2.15 8.25 -4.83
CA ARG A 174 2.08 7.12 -3.89
C ARG A 174 2.93 7.35 -2.66
N LEU A 175 2.39 7.04 -1.49
CA LEU A 175 3.17 7.10 -0.25
C LEU A 175 4.16 5.93 -0.18
N SER A 176 3.74 4.74 -0.58
CA SER A 176 4.54 3.50 -0.54
C SER A 176 5.85 3.56 -1.32
N THR A 177 5.93 4.35 -2.39
CA THR A 177 7.18 4.55 -3.16
C THR A 177 8.14 5.53 -2.49
N ARG A 178 7.74 6.15 -1.38
CA ARG A 178 8.48 7.16 -0.63
C ARG A 178 8.83 6.73 0.80
N ILE A 179 8.18 5.71 1.36
CA ILE A 179 8.46 5.17 2.70
C ILE A 179 9.76 4.34 2.70
N PRO A 180 10.81 4.76 3.43
CA PRO A 180 12.02 3.98 3.62
C PRO A 180 11.76 2.64 4.31
N GLY A 181 12.49 1.62 3.89
CA GLY A 181 12.40 0.25 4.42
C GLY A 181 11.54 -0.67 3.56
N LEU A 182 10.50 -0.15 2.89
CA LEU A 182 9.59 -0.97 2.05
C LEU A 182 10.28 -1.63 0.85
N GLY A 183 11.43 -1.10 0.42
CA GLY A 183 12.24 -1.65 -0.68
C GLY A 183 13.25 -2.70 -0.26
N THR A 184 13.36 -2.99 1.02
CA THR A 184 14.26 -4.04 1.53
C THR A 184 13.59 -5.42 1.38
N PRO A 185 14.36 -6.52 1.34
CA PRO A 185 13.78 -7.87 1.19
C PRO A 185 12.73 -8.24 2.25
N ASP A 186 12.84 -7.71 3.46
CA ASP A 186 11.87 -7.94 4.53
C ASP A 186 10.82 -6.84 4.66
N ALA A 187 10.94 -5.76 3.88
CA ALA A 187 10.10 -4.56 3.90
C ALA A 187 9.84 -3.97 5.30
N SER A 188 10.78 -4.13 6.24
CA SER A 188 10.62 -3.64 7.61
C SER A 188 10.79 -2.13 7.68
N ILE A 189 9.86 -1.47 8.38
CA ILE A 189 9.85 -0.01 8.53
C ILE A 189 10.49 0.35 9.87
N ASP A 190 11.63 1.04 9.83
CA ASP A 190 12.26 1.62 11.02
C ASP A 190 11.82 3.09 11.19
N LEU A 191 10.75 3.30 11.98
CA LEU A 191 10.18 4.63 12.24
C LEU A 191 11.15 5.61 12.91
N TYR A 192 12.19 5.11 13.59
CA TYR A 192 13.19 5.91 14.29
C TYR A 192 14.53 5.96 13.54
N GLY A 193 14.61 5.30 12.39
CA GLY A 193 15.82 5.19 11.59
C GLY A 193 16.23 6.52 10.96
N ALA A 194 17.52 6.64 10.64
CA ALA A 194 18.05 7.83 9.97
C ALA A 194 17.40 8.06 8.61
N ALA A 195 17.21 7.00 7.82
CA ALA A 195 16.58 7.09 6.50
C ALA A 195 15.13 7.60 6.59
N MET A 196 14.35 7.10 7.56
CA MET A 196 12.99 7.58 7.80
C MET A 196 12.97 9.04 8.26
N SER A 197 13.87 9.41 9.17
CA SER A 197 14.00 10.79 9.65
C SER A 197 14.34 11.76 8.52
N ASP A 198 15.27 11.38 7.64
CA ASP A 198 15.67 12.19 6.48
C ASP A 198 14.52 12.31 5.46
N ALA A 199 13.79 11.23 5.20
CA ALA A 199 12.62 11.23 4.32
C ALA A 199 11.50 12.11 4.87
N ALA A 200 11.15 11.96 6.15
CA ALA A 200 10.16 12.80 6.83
C ALA A 200 10.55 14.28 6.87
N ALA A 201 11.85 14.60 6.96
CA ALA A 201 12.31 15.99 6.91
C ALA A 201 12.13 16.62 5.51
N ALA A 202 12.12 15.81 4.46
CA ALA A 202 11.97 16.26 3.07
C ALA A 202 10.53 16.22 2.57
N ASP A 203 9.69 15.36 3.16
CA ASP A 203 8.37 15.01 2.63
C ASP A 203 7.28 15.06 3.71
N PRO A 204 6.29 15.96 3.59
CA PRO A 204 5.25 16.13 4.61
C PRO A 204 4.33 14.92 4.75
N ASP A 205 4.08 14.14 3.69
CA ASP A 205 3.21 12.96 3.79
C ASP A 205 3.96 11.82 4.52
N VAL A 206 5.26 11.69 4.27
CA VAL A 206 6.10 10.74 5.04
C VAL A 206 6.19 11.17 6.50
N ALA A 207 6.32 12.47 6.77
CA ALA A 207 6.30 13.00 8.14
C ALA A 207 4.98 12.70 8.86
N ASP A 208 3.84 12.88 8.16
CA ASP A 208 2.52 12.59 8.71
C ASP A 208 2.34 11.09 8.97
N PHE A 209 2.76 10.25 8.01
CA PHE A 209 2.79 8.80 8.21
C PHE A 209 3.59 8.40 9.46
N VAL A 210 4.79 8.93 9.64
CA VAL A 210 5.62 8.63 10.83
C VAL A 210 4.92 9.09 12.11
N ALA A 211 4.40 10.32 12.14
CA ALA A 211 3.70 10.84 13.30
C ALA A 211 2.50 9.96 13.70
N ARG A 212 1.72 9.50 12.71
CA ARG A 212 0.60 8.58 12.94
C ARG A 212 1.07 7.20 13.36
N ALA A 213 2.03 6.60 12.67
CA ALA A 213 2.49 5.23 12.93
C ALA A 213 3.10 5.06 14.34
N LEU A 214 3.68 6.11 14.92
CA LEU A 214 4.23 6.09 16.28
C LEU A 214 3.17 5.88 17.37
N ASP A 215 1.93 6.34 17.15
CA ASP A 215 0.78 6.10 18.03
C ASP A 215 -0.52 6.02 17.21
N TRP A 216 -0.61 4.97 16.39
CA TRP A 216 -1.60 4.90 15.31
C TRP A 216 -3.04 4.96 15.81
N ARG A 217 -3.33 4.39 16.99
CA ARG A 217 -4.69 4.37 17.54
C ARG A 217 -5.13 5.76 17.99
N SER A 218 -4.26 6.50 18.68
CA SER A 218 -4.56 7.87 19.09
C SER A 218 -4.72 8.75 17.85
N ALA A 219 -3.82 8.62 16.88
CA ALA A 219 -3.89 9.37 15.63
C ALA A 219 -5.16 9.08 14.83
N TRP A 220 -5.59 7.82 14.76
CA TRP A 220 -6.84 7.44 14.10
C TRP A 220 -8.07 8.00 14.82
N ILE A 221 -8.09 7.97 16.16
CA ILE A 221 -9.19 8.58 16.94
C ILE A 221 -9.27 10.08 16.70
N ASP A 222 -8.13 10.76 16.69
CA ASP A 222 -8.07 12.20 16.45
C ASP A 222 -8.52 12.54 15.02
N GLU A 223 -8.12 11.75 14.02
CA GLU A 223 -8.57 11.90 12.63
C GLU A 223 -10.08 11.69 12.51
N LEU A 224 -10.62 10.60 13.09
CA LEU A 224 -12.05 10.31 13.09
C LEU A 224 -12.86 11.43 13.77
N ALA A 225 -12.33 12.01 14.85
CA ALA A 225 -12.99 13.12 15.55
C ALA A 225 -12.94 14.44 14.76
N ALA A 226 -11.95 14.61 13.89
CA ALA A 226 -11.78 15.79 13.05
C ALA A 226 -12.45 15.67 11.67
N ALA A 227 -12.72 14.44 11.21
CA ALA A 227 -13.32 14.16 9.92
C ALA A 227 -14.70 14.81 9.77
N ASP A 228 -15.03 15.18 8.53
CA ASP A 228 -16.38 15.66 8.20
C ASP A 228 -17.38 14.52 8.45
N PRO A 229 -18.50 14.72 9.18
CA PRO A 229 -19.46 13.65 9.44
C PRO A 229 -19.99 12.94 8.18
N ASP A 230 -19.88 13.55 7.01
CA ASP A 230 -20.28 13.01 5.71
C ASP A 230 -19.09 12.43 4.91
N PHE A 231 -17.93 12.13 5.52
CA PHE A 231 -16.76 11.63 4.78
C PHE A 231 -17.04 10.36 3.95
N PHE A 232 -17.98 9.51 4.39
CA PHE A 232 -18.48 8.38 3.61
C PHE A 232 -19.28 8.83 2.37
N GLU A 233 -20.17 9.81 2.49
CA GLU A 233 -20.91 10.40 1.36
C GLU A 233 -19.94 11.01 0.35
N GLN A 234 -18.94 11.76 0.83
CA GLN A 234 -17.90 12.35 -0.02
C GLN A 234 -17.09 11.28 -0.76
N GLY A 235 -16.66 10.24 -0.04
CA GLY A 235 -15.79 9.22 -0.60
C GLY A 235 -16.50 8.21 -1.49
N CYS A 236 -17.77 7.92 -1.23
CA CYS A 236 -18.56 6.97 -1.99
C CYS A 236 -19.44 7.64 -3.08
N GLY A 237 -19.68 8.95 -2.99
CA GLY A 237 -20.36 9.75 -4.02
C GLY A 237 -21.89 9.64 -4.05
N TRP A 238 -22.56 9.42 -2.91
CA TRP A 238 -24.03 9.33 -2.80
C TRP A 238 -24.64 10.40 -1.89
#